data_AF-A0AA85JHX7-F1
#
_entry.id   AF-A0AA85JHX7-F1
#
_cell.length_a   1.000
_cell.length_b   1.000
_cell.length_c   1.000
_cell.angle_alpha   90.00
_cell.angle_beta   90.00
_cell.angle_gamma   90.00
#
_symmetry.space_group_name_H-M   'P 1'
#
loop_
_entity.id
_entity.type
_entity.pdbx_description
1 polymer ?
#
loop_
_entity_poly.entity_id
_entity_poly.type
_entity_poly.pdbx_seq_one_letter_code
_entity_poly.pdbx_strand_id
1 'polypeptide(L)'
;MAKRVSEVDSRTTPEETWHNIQLAVDTVVTAINNPKPEVSKSHWISTTSSELIDSRRQIRMSSDYAEGRKPFKRKLTRSCLNDREQLWATKQKEMEKTTAKGNARQLFRLTRETDGKRRMTSDIVSEKMAL
;
A
#
# COMPACT_ATOMS: atom_id res chain seq x y z
N MET A 1 -6.14 -55.08 22.37
CA MET A 1 -6.86 -53.96 23.01
C MET A 1 -7.15 -52.90 21.95
N ALA A 2 -8.36 -52.88 21.41
CA ALA A 2 -8.77 -51.89 20.40
C ALA A 2 -9.30 -50.63 21.11
N LYS A 3 -8.70 -49.47 20.85
CA LYS A 3 -9.23 -48.17 21.32
C LYS A 3 -10.47 -47.84 20.48
N ARG A 4 -11.63 -47.73 21.14
CA ARG A 4 -12.86 -47.16 20.57
C ARG A 4 -12.55 -45.75 20.06
N VAL A 5 -12.88 -45.50 18.79
CA VAL A 5 -13.03 -44.15 18.26
C VAL A 5 -14.19 -43.53 19.03
N SER A 6 -13.90 -42.47 19.77
CA SER A 6 -14.87 -41.70 20.51
C SER A 6 -15.89 -41.10 19.54
N GLU A 7 -17.13 -41.52 19.75
CA GLU A 7 -18.38 -40.88 19.38
C GLU A 7 -18.23 -39.36 19.23
N VAL A 8 -18.36 -38.85 18.00
CA VAL A 8 -18.60 -37.43 17.74
C VAL A 8 -20.04 -37.18 18.17
N ASP A 9 -20.19 -36.52 19.30
CA ASP A 9 -21.48 -36.19 19.89
C ASP A 9 -22.27 -35.32 18.91
N SER A 10 -23.41 -35.85 18.49
CA SER A 10 -24.36 -35.24 17.58
C SER A 10 -25.13 -34.11 18.25
N ARG A 11 -25.43 -33.03 17.48
CA ARG A 11 -26.68 -32.24 17.44
C ARG A 11 -26.39 -30.77 17.16
N THR A 12 -26.03 -30.46 15.91
CA THR A 12 -26.49 -29.20 15.31
C THR A 12 -27.72 -29.58 14.49
N THR A 13 -28.84 -28.92 14.76
CA THR A 13 -30.06 -29.17 13.99
C THR A 13 -29.84 -28.74 12.53
N PRO A 14 -30.48 -29.38 11.54
CA PRO A 14 -30.34 -28.98 10.14
C PRO A 14 -30.59 -27.49 9.91
N GLU A 15 -31.52 -26.92 10.67
CA GLU A 15 -31.82 -25.48 10.70
C GLU A 15 -30.65 -24.62 11.17
N GLU A 16 -29.97 -25.00 12.25
CA GLU A 16 -28.77 -24.29 12.72
C GLU A 16 -27.63 -24.36 11.69
N THR A 17 -27.45 -25.52 11.05
CA THR A 17 -26.44 -25.65 10.00
C THR A 17 -26.74 -24.76 8.80
N TRP A 18 -28.01 -24.66 8.41
CA TRP A 18 -28.45 -23.81 7.31
C TRP A 18 -28.31 -22.32 7.65
N HIS A 19 -28.70 -21.93 8.87
CA HIS A 19 -28.55 -20.57 9.35
C HIS A 19 -27.08 -20.12 9.35
N ASN A 20 -26.17 -20.99 9.80
CA ASN A 20 -24.73 -20.72 9.78
C ASN A 20 -24.18 -20.54 8.37
N ILE A 21 -24.68 -21.30 7.39
CA ILE A 21 -24.30 -21.15 5.98
C ILE A 21 -24.79 -19.81 5.43
N GLN A 22 -26.04 -19.43 5.70
CA GLN A 22 -26.58 -18.13 5.28
C GLN A 22 -25.76 -16.97 5.86
N LEU A 23 -25.45 -17.04 7.16
CA LEU A 23 -24.65 -16.03 7.86
C LEU A 23 -23.24 -15.91 7.26
N ALA A 24 -22.62 -17.04 6.90
CA ALA A 24 -21.33 -17.05 6.23
C ALA A 24 -21.39 -16.42 4.82
N VAL A 25 -22.43 -16.74 4.05
CA VAL A 25 -22.66 -16.16 2.71
C VAL A 25 -22.87 -14.65 2.80
N ASP A 26 -23.72 -14.18 3.70
CA ASP A 26 -23.98 -12.75 3.90
C ASP A 26 -22.73 -12.00 4.37
N THR A 27 -21.92 -12.62 5.22
CA THR A 27 -20.62 -12.07 5.65
C THR A 27 -19.66 -11.92 4.47
N VAL A 28 -19.63 -12.90 3.56
CA VAL A 28 -18.80 -12.83 2.34
C VAL A 28 -19.33 -11.77 1.37
N VAL A 29 -20.65 -11.73 1.15
CA VAL A 29 -21.29 -10.74 0.26
C VAL A 29 -21.06 -9.32 0.79
N THR A 30 -21.21 -9.09 2.09
CA THR A 30 -20.92 -7.79 2.70
C THR A 30 -19.45 -7.43 2.63
N ALA A 31 -18.52 -8.37 2.79
CA ALA A 31 -17.09 -8.14 2.62
C ALA A 31 -16.68 -7.83 1.17
N ILE A 32 -17.37 -8.41 0.18
CA ILE A 32 -17.15 -8.14 -1.25
C ILE A 32 -17.72 -6.76 -1.62
N ASN A 33 -18.90 -6.42 -1.12
CA ASN A 33 -19.58 -5.15 -1.42
C ASN A 33 -18.96 -3.96 -0.69
N ASN A 34 -18.39 -4.19 0.50
CA ASN A 34 -17.62 -3.22 1.27
C ASN A 34 -16.18 -3.73 1.38
N PRO A 35 -15.39 -3.70 0.30
CA PRO A 35 -14.00 -4.07 0.41
C PRO A 35 -13.38 -3.15 1.47
N LYS A 36 -12.90 -3.76 2.56
CA LYS A 36 -12.10 -3.07 3.58
C LYS A 36 -11.10 -2.22 2.82
N PRO A 37 -11.00 -0.89 3.08
CA PRO A 37 -10.17 -0.01 2.27
C PRO A 37 -8.83 -0.70 2.14
N GLU A 38 -8.49 -1.07 0.90
CA GLU A 38 -7.24 -1.76 0.60
C GLU A 38 -6.17 -1.06 1.40
N VAL A 39 -5.38 -1.84 2.16
CA VAL A 39 -4.20 -1.36 2.88
C VAL A 39 -3.58 -0.30 2.00
N SER A 40 -3.71 0.96 2.41
CA SER A 40 -3.51 2.11 1.54
C SER A 40 -2.24 1.84 0.76
N LYS A 41 -2.32 1.80 -0.58
CA LYS A 41 -1.13 1.67 -1.43
C LYS A 41 -0.16 2.70 -0.90
N SER A 42 0.82 2.24 -0.12
CA SER A 42 1.47 3.06 0.89
C SER A 42 1.98 4.27 0.14
N HIS A 43 1.29 5.39 0.30
CA HIS A 43 1.56 6.56 -0.51
C HIS A 43 2.89 7.01 0.05
N TRP A 44 3.97 6.62 -0.64
CA TRP A 44 5.33 6.93 -0.21
C TRP A 44 5.54 8.45 -0.09
N ILE A 45 4.61 9.20 -0.65
CA ILE A 45 4.48 10.65 -0.63
C ILE A 45 3.65 11.01 0.61
N SER A 46 4.21 11.83 1.48
CA SER A 46 3.50 12.37 2.64
C SER A 46 2.30 13.22 2.22
N THR A 47 1.37 13.47 3.15
CA THR A 47 0.24 14.37 2.93
C THR A 47 0.73 15.75 2.50
N THR A 48 1.80 16.26 3.11
CA THR A 48 2.41 17.55 2.78
C THR A 48 2.97 17.59 1.35
N SER A 49 3.66 16.53 0.92
CA SER A 49 4.13 16.43 -0.46
C SER A 49 2.97 16.26 -1.45
N SER A 50 1.88 15.61 -1.06
CA SER A 50 0.66 15.48 -1.88
C SER A 50 -0.02 16.83 -2.08
N GLU A 51 -0.19 17.62 -1.02
CA GLU A 51 -0.72 19.00 -1.08
C GLU A 51 0.17 19.90 -1.96
N LEU A 52 1.49 19.73 -1.92
CA LEU A 52 2.41 20.44 -2.81
C LEU A 52 2.27 19.97 -4.28
N ILE A 53 1.97 18.69 -4.54
CA ILE A 53 1.69 18.25 -5.90
C ILE A 53 0.39 18.90 -6.42
N ASP A 54 -0.64 18.99 -5.60
CA ASP A 54 -1.93 19.57 -5.97
C ASP A 54 -1.85 21.09 -6.15
N SER A 55 -1.16 21.79 -5.25
CA SER A 55 -0.85 23.22 -5.39
C SER A 55 -0.07 23.49 -6.68
N ARG A 56 0.87 22.61 -7.07
CA ARG A 56 1.57 22.71 -8.36
C ARG A 56 0.62 22.62 -9.54
N ARG A 57 -0.36 21.72 -9.48
CA ARG A 57 -1.34 21.53 -10.56
C ARG A 57 -2.15 22.82 -10.76
N GLN A 58 -2.55 23.48 -9.67
CA GLN A 58 -3.25 24.76 -9.70
C GLN A 58 -2.38 25.89 -10.26
N ILE A 59 -1.11 26.01 -9.83
CA ILE A 59 -0.17 27.03 -10.35
C ILE A 59 0.12 26.82 -11.85
N ARG A 60 0.09 25.57 -12.33
CA ARG A 60 0.27 25.29 -13.76
C ARG A 60 -0.90 25.79 -14.60
N MET A 61 -2.13 25.82 -14.05
CA MET A 61 -3.32 26.31 -14.74
C MET A 61 -3.34 27.84 -14.86
N SER A 62 -2.65 28.55 -13.95
CA SER A 62 -2.44 29.99 -14.04
C SER A 62 -1.17 30.29 -14.86
N SER A 63 -1.34 30.78 -16.09
CA SER A 63 -0.26 31.06 -17.05
C SER A 63 0.71 32.14 -16.55
N ASP A 64 0.23 33.10 -15.77
CA ASP A 64 0.94 34.36 -15.48
C ASP A 64 1.99 34.25 -14.38
N TYR A 65 2.05 33.11 -13.67
CA TYR A 65 2.89 32.92 -12.50
C TYR A 65 4.20 32.18 -12.81
N ALA A 66 5.08 32.79 -13.62
CA ALA A 66 6.38 32.18 -13.97
C ALA A 66 7.42 32.28 -12.85
N GLU A 67 7.51 33.42 -12.15
CA GLU A 67 8.55 33.68 -11.14
C GLU A 67 8.35 32.86 -9.84
N GLY A 68 7.10 32.67 -9.41
CA GLY A 68 6.76 31.87 -8.22
C GLY A 68 6.98 30.35 -8.37
N ARG A 69 7.17 29.85 -9.61
CA ARG A 69 7.33 28.40 -9.87
C ARG A 69 8.67 27.84 -9.41
N LYS A 70 9.75 28.63 -9.46
CA LYS A 70 11.10 28.19 -9.06
C LYS A 70 11.22 27.83 -7.57
N PRO A 71 10.83 28.70 -6.62
CA PRO A 71 10.90 28.36 -5.19
C PRO A 71 9.94 27.23 -4.85
N PHE A 72 8.75 27.19 -5.46
CA PHE A 72 7.78 26.12 -5.28
C PHE A 72 8.35 24.76 -5.71
N LYS A 73 8.96 24.69 -6.90
CA LYS A 73 9.60 23.46 -7.42
C LYS A 73 10.70 22.97 -6.46
N ARG A 74 11.52 23.88 -5.91
CA ARG A 74 12.56 23.53 -4.93
C ARG A 74 11.96 22.93 -3.66
N LYS A 75 10.89 23.54 -3.12
CA LYS A 75 10.19 23.05 -1.92
C LYS A 75 9.59 21.66 -2.14
N LEU A 76 8.87 21.47 -3.26
CA LEU A 76 8.31 20.17 -3.63
C LEU A 76 9.40 19.11 -3.80
N THR A 77 10.48 19.43 -4.52
CA THR A 77 11.60 18.50 -4.73
C THR A 77 12.20 18.06 -3.39
N ARG A 78 12.41 19.01 -2.47
CA ARG A 78 12.98 18.70 -1.16
C ARG A 78 12.05 17.83 -0.31
N SER A 79 10.75 18.12 -0.32
CA SER A 79 9.74 17.32 0.39
C SER A 79 9.70 15.88 -0.12
N CYS A 80 9.64 15.69 -1.44
CA CYS A 80 9.65 14.35 -2.04
C CYS A 80 10.96 13.58 -1.79
N LEU A 81 12.10 14.27 -1.73
CA LEU A 81 13.37 13.62 -1.40
C LEU A 81 13.39 13.14 0.06
N ASN A 82 12.91 13.96 1.00
CA ASN A 82 12.81 13.58 2.40
C ASN A 82 11.88 12.36 2.58
N ASP A 83 10.71 12.38 1.94
CA ASP A 83 9.76 11.25 1.96
C ASP A 83 10.42 9.95 1.42
N ARG A 84 11.19 10.09 0.34
CA ARG A 84 11.91 8.97 -0.27
C ARG A 84 12.99 8.42 0.64
N GLU A 85 13.74 9.29 1.31
CA GLU A 85 14.77 8.92 2.28
C GLU A 85 14.17 8.18 3.48
N GLN A 86 13.04 8.66 4.02
CA GLN A 86 12.31 7.98 5.09
C GLN A 86 11.80 6.59 4.66
N LEU A 87 11.32 6.46 3.44
CA LEU A 87 10.92 5.17 2.90
C LEU A 87 12.12 4.22 2.76
N TRP A 88 13.28 4.71 2.35
CA TRP A 88 14.49 3.88 2.28
C TRP A 88 14.98 3.45 3.66
N ALA A 89 14.96 4.35 4.65
CA ALA A 89 15.33 4.03 6.03
C ALA A 89 14.40 2.96 6.64
N THR A 90 13.09 3.07 6.41
CA THR A 90 12.12 2.07 6.89
C THR A 90 12.30 0.72 6.20
N LYS A 91 12.51 0.71 4.87
CA LYS A 91 12.84 -0.51 4.11
C LYS A 91 14.13 -1.17 4.56
N GLN A 92 15.19 -0.40 4.82
CA GLN A 92 16.45 -0.94 5.34
C GLN A 92 16.24 -1.65 6.68
N LYS A 93 15.54 -1.00 7.61
CA LYS A 93 15.23 -1.59 8.91
C LYS A 93 14.40 -2.86 8.79
N GLU A 94 13.50 -2.92 7.82
CA GLU A 94 12.73 -4.14 7.52
C GLU A 94 13.64 -5.25 6.98
N MET A 95 14.52 -4.94 6.04
CA MET A 95 15.51 -5.89 5.49
C MET A 95 16.41 -6.44 6.59
N GLU A 96 16.99 -5.60 7.44
CA GLU A 96 17.81 -6.01 8.59
C GLU A 96 17.07 -6.99 9.51
N LYS A 97 15.80 -6.71 9.83
CA LYS A 97 14.97 -7.62 10.62
C LYS A 97 14.73 -8.96 9.91
N THR A 98 14.52 -8.95 8.58
CA THR A 98 14.32 -10.20 7.83
C THR A 98 15.60 -11.03 7.73
N THR A 99 16.75 -10.38 7.59
CA THR A 99 18.08 -11.01 7.61
C THR A 99 18.35 -11.63 8.98
N ALA A 100 18.10 -10.90 10.07
CA ALA A 100 18.25 -11.43 11.43
C ALA A 100 17.34 -12.64 11.70
N LYS A 101 16.16 -12.69 11.07
CA LYS A 101 15.25 -13.85 11.12
C LYS A 101 15.62 -14.99 10.18
N GLY A 102 16.63 -14.83 9.32
CA GLY A 102 17.01 -15.82 8.32
C GLY A 102 15.96 -16.08 7.23
N ASN A 103 14.99 -15.18 7.03
CA ASN A 103 13.92 -15.38 6.04
C ASN A 103 14.34 -14.87 4.65
N ALA A 104 15.05 -15.73 3.92
CA ALA A 104 15.58 -15.42 2.59
C ALA A 104 14.48 -15.08 1.55
N ARG A 105 13.30 -15.71 1.63
CA ARG A 105 12.19 -15.43 0.70
C ARG A 105 11.65 -14.01 0.86
N GLN A 106 11.50 -13.57 2.12
CA GLN A 106 11.02 -12.22 2.40
C GLN A 106 12.09 -11.19 2.03
N LEU A 107 13.36 -11.45 2.34
CA LEU A 107 14.47 -10.59 1.94
C LEU A 107 14.50 -10.40 0.42
N PHE A 108 14.41 -11.49 -0.36
CA PHE A 108 14.38 -11.42 -1.83
C PHE A 108 13.21 -10.59 -2.37
N ARG A 109 12.02 -10.70 -1.76
CA ARG A 109 10.86 -9.87 -2.11
C ARG A 109 11.14 -8.39 -1.88
N LEU A 110 11.66 -8.05 -0.70
CA LEU A 110 12.02 -6.67 -0.34
C LEU A 110 13.07 -6.11 -1.31
N THR A 111 14.10 -6.87 -1.65
CA THR A 111 15.12 -6.49 -2.62
C THR A 111 14.53 -6.23 -4.01
N ARG A 112 13.60 -7.09 -4.49
CA ARG A 112 12.93 -6.85 -5.77
C ARG A 112 12.04 -5.61 -5.76
N GLU A 113 11.33 -5.35 -4.68
CA GLU A 113 10.53 -4.14 -4.50
C GLU A 113 11.39 -2.86 -4.52
N THR A 114 12.61 -2.94 -4.00
CA THR A 114 13.56 -1.83 -4.00
C THR A 114 14.22 -1.60 -5.36
N ASP A 115 14.58 -2.68 -6.07
CA ASP A 115 15.29 -2.61 -7.35
C ASP A 115 14.38 -2.28 -8.55
N GLY A 116 13.08 -2.56 -8.45
CA GLY A 116 12.11 -2.33 -9.54
C GLY A 116 11.79 -0.85 -9.85
N LYS A 117 12.26 0.10 -9.04
CA LYS A 117 11.79 1.50 -9.08
C LYS A 117 12.64 2.42 -9.99
N ARG A 118 13.06 1.94 -11.16
CA ARG A 118 13.50 2.83 -12.26
C ARG A 118 12.34 3.43 -13.06
N ARG A 119 11.09 2.92 -12.95
CA ARG A 119 9.95 3.36 -13.80
C ARG A 119 9.03 4.43 -13.20
N MET A 120 8.76 4.40 -11.90
CA MET A 120 7.70 5.29 -11.35
C MET A 120 8.07 6.77 -11.25
N THR A 121 9.36 7.12 -11.13
CA THR A 121 9.79 8.52 -11.08
C THR A 121 10.00 9.09 -12.48
N SER A 122 10.36 8.27 -13.47
CA SER A 122 10.42 8.72 -14.86
C SER A 122 9.04 8.98 -15.40
N ASP A 123 8.03 8.16 -15.12
CA ASP A 123 6.73 8.30 -15.79
C ASP A 123 5.97 9.54 -15.27
N ILE A 124 5.97 9.77 -13.94
CA ILE A 124 5.34 10.96 -13.34
C ILE A 124 6.05 12.28 -13.75
N VAL A 125 7.36 12.22 -14.02
CA VAL A 125 8.17 13.41 -14.39
C VAL A 125 8.26 13.60 -15.91
N SER A 126 8.24 12.54 -16.70
CA SER A 126 8.49 12.56 -18.15
C SER A 126 7.19 12.63 -18.95
N GLU A 127 6.09 12.03 -18.49
CA GLU A 127 4.79 12.10 -19.18
C GLU A 127 4.20 13.53 -19.15
N LYS A 128 4.67 14.39 -18.24
CA LYS A 128 4.17 15.77 -18.09
C LYS A 128 5.03 16.85 -18.76
N MET A 129 6.09 16.46 -19.48
CA MET A 129 7.02 17.38 -20.16
C MET A 129 6.91 17.32 -21.70
N ALA A 130 5.98 16.55 -22.26
CA ALA A 130 5.87 16.30 -23.70
C ALA A 130 4.71 17.02 -24.43
N LEU A 131 4.01 17.97 -23.80
CA LEU A 131 3.03 18.85 -24.46
C LEU A 131 3.11 20.27 -23.87
#